data_AF-A0A813Y7B6-F1
#
_entry.id   AF-A0A813Y7B6-F1
#
_cell.length_a   1.000
_cell.length_b   1.000
_cell.length_c   1.000
_cell.angle_alpha   90.00
_cell.angle_beta   90.00
_cell.angle_gamma   90.00
#
_symmetry.space_group_name_H-M   'P 1'
#
loop_
_entity.id
_entity.type
_entity.pdbx_description
1 polymer ?
#
loop_
_entity_poly.entity_id
_entity_poly.type
_entity_poly.pdbx_seq_one_letter_code
_entity_poly.pdbx_strand_id
1 'polypeptide(L)'
;MFFLPTRCTTTSLQLALNINSVHDSIRKAKLEFFLNLTKNAFTKEIIRVSINLNIDRDLTSEIIDIMTTEDDSIINSQLNIMDKVKATLYVIRVREKDKMKQNEEARQIKDILPSNDRVVIKTRLFNSLKFGV
;
A
#
# COMPACT_ATOMS: atom_id res chain seq x y z
N MET A 1 11.72 -8.08 -22.74
CA MET A 1 11.50 -6.67 -22.36
C MET A 1 10.00 -6.48 -22.12
N PHE A 2 9.59 -6.30 -20.86
CA PHE A 2 8.18 -6.08 -20.50
C PHE A 2 7.83 -4.60 -20.68
N PHE A 3 6.89 -4.31 -21.57
CA PHE A 3 6.31 -2.97 -21.76
C PHE A 3 5.01 -2.91 -20.94
N LEU A 4 5.13 -2.98 -19.61
CA LEU A 4 3.99 -2.72 -18.74
C LEU A 4 3.68 -1.21 -18.83
N PRO A 5 2.46 -0.80 -19.16
CA PRO A 5 2.10 0.61 -19.18
C PRO A 5 2.33 1.22 -17.79
N THR A 6 3.33 2.08 -17.66
CA THR A 6 3.65 2.78 -16.40
C THR A 6 2.67 3.90 -16.08
N ARG A 7 1.84 4.30 -17.06
CA ARG A 7 0.76 5.27 -16.91
C ARG A 7 -0.52 4.62 -17.43
N CYS A 8 -1.41 4.33 -16.50
CA CYS A 8 -2.72 3.77 -16.80
C CYS A 8 -3.76 4.81 -16.37
N THR A 9 -4.67 5.20 -17.25
CA THR A 9 -5.70 6.22 -16.96
C THR A 9 -6.94 5.63 -16.33
N THR A 10 -7.17 4.32 -16.50
CA THR A 10 -8.36 3.63 -15.99
C THR A 10 -8.08 2.97 -14.64
N THR A 11 -8.87 3.32 -13.62
CA THR A 11 -8.74 2.77 -12.26
C THR A 11 -8.88 1.24 -12.25
N SER A 12 -9.75 0.68 -13.09
CA SER A 12 -9.97 -0.77 -13.21
C SER A 12 -8.71 -1.52 -13.69
N LEU A 13 -7.97 -0.97 -14.67
CA LEU A 13 -6.73 -1.58 -15.17
C LEU A 13 -5.56 -1.35 -14.21
N GLN A 14 -5.48 -0.19 -13.55
CA GLN A 14 -4.52 0.05 -12.47
C GLN A 14 -4.67 -0.98 -11.35
N LEU A 15 -5.92 -1.19 -10.89
CA LEU A 15 -6.25 -2.20 -9.90
C LEU A 15 -5.86 -3.59 -10.40
N ALA A 16 -6.29 -3.99 -11.60
CA ALA A 16 -5.97 -5.31 -12.16
C ALA A 16 -4.46 -5.61 -12.26
N LEU A 17 -3.65 -4.59 -12.58
CA LEU A 17 -2.19 -4.67 -12.64
C LEU A 17 -1.51 -4.55 -11.26
N ASN A 18 -2.29 -4.44 -10.19
CA ASN A 18 -1.83 -4.25 -8.82
C ASN A 18 -0.92 -3.00 -8.69
N ILE A 19 -1.22 -1.95 -9.46
CA ILE A 19 -0.52 -0.67 -9.41
C ILE A 19 -1.15 0.13 -8.28
N ASN A 20 -0.43 0.20 -7.16
CA ASN A 20 -0.86 0.95 -5.99
C ASN A 20 -0.49 2.44 -6.10
N SER A 21 -1.17 3.28 -5.33
CA SER A 21 -0.78 4.68 -5.14
C SER A 21 0.67 4.75 -4.65
N VAL A 22 1.46 5.65 -5.24
CA VAL A 22 2.83 5.91 -4.82
C VAL A 22 2.88 6.38 -3.36
N HIS A 23 1.91 7.21 -2.95
CA HIS A 23 1.81 7.68 -1.57
C HIS A 23 1.56 6.51 -0.61
N ASP A 24 0.61 5.63 -0.91
CA ASP A 24 0.31 4.46 -0.07
C ASP A 24 1.50 3.50 0.01
N SER A 25 2.19 3.32 -1.11
CA SER A 25 3.39 2.47 -1.19
C SER A 25 4.54 3.04 -0.33
N ILE A 26 4.79 4.35 -0.39
CA ILE A 26 5.80 5.02 0.44
C ILE A 26 5.41 4.93 1.92
N ARG A 27 4.15 5.21 2.27
CA ARG A 27 3.65 5.10 3.65
C ARG A 27 3.87 3.69 4.20
N LYS A 28 3.46 2.67 3.45
CA LYS A 28 3.67 1.26 3.81
C LYS A 28 5.14 0.93 4.00
N ALA A 29 6.01 1.35 3.07
CA ALA A 29 7.45 1.11 3.18
C ALA A 29 8.06 1.72 4.44
N LYS A 30 7.67 2.95 4.79
CA LYS A 30 8.14 3.63 6.02
C LYS A 30 7.67 2.91 7.29
N LEU A 31 6.40 2.51 7.35
CA LEU A 31 5.85 1.75 8.48
C LEU A 31 6.50 0.36 8.63
N GLU A 32 6.69 -0.37 7.52
CA GLU A 32 7.35 -1.68 7.53
C GLU A 32 8.84 -1.56 7.90
N PHE A 33 9.52 -0.52 7.43
CA PHE A 33 10.89 -0.20 7.83
C PHE A 33 10.96 0.05 9.35
N PHE A 34 10.09 0.88 9.90
CA PHE A 34 10.04 1.15 11.34
C PHE A 34 9.81 -0.11 12.18
N LEU A 35 8.88 -0.99 11.76
CA LEU A 35 8.66 -2.28 12.42
C LEU A 35 9.88 -3.19 12.38
N ASN A 36 10.68 -3.15 11.32
CA ASN A 36 11.88 -3.96 11.22
C ASN A 36 13.03 -3.37 12.01
N LEU A 37 13.18 -2.05 11.99
CA LEU A 37 14.18 -1.33 12.77
C LEU A 37 13.99 -1.61 14.26
N THR A 38 12.76 -1.52 14.75
CA THR A 38 12.41 -1.78 16.16
C THR A 38 12.52 -3.24 16.58
N LYS A 39 12.71 -4.20 15.66
CA LYS A 39 13.06 -5.59 16.02
C LYS A 39 14.55 -5.75 16.34
N ASN A 40 15.40 -4.86 15.83
CA ASN A 40 16.84 -4.92 16.05
C ASN A 40 17.20 -4.52 17.48
N ALA A 41 17.97 -5.36 18.18
CA ALA A 41 18.35 -5.13 19.56
C ALA A 41 19.19 -3.85 19.75
N PHE A 42 20.11 -3.55 18.84
CA PHE A 42 20.93 -2.34 18.88
C PHE A 42 20.09 -1.09 18.66
N THR A 43 19.14 -1.13 17.72
CA THR A 43 18.21 -0.02 17.52
C THR A 43 17.38 0.24 18.77
N LYS A 44 16.86 -0.80 19.43
CA LYS A 44 16.12 -0.63 20.69
C LYS A 44 16.96 0.05 21.76
N GLU A 45 18.23 -0.33 21.87
CA GLU A 45 19.13 0.26 22.86
C GLU A 45 19.49 1.71 22.49
N ILE A 46 19.70 2.02 21.21
CA ILE A 46 19.87 3.41 20.72
C ILE A 46 18.63 4.23 21.07
N ILE A 47 17.43 3.77 20.72
CA ILE A 47 16.17 4.48 21.02
C ILE A 47 16.04 4.73 22.54
N ARG A 48 16.37 3.73 23.36
CA ARG A 48 16.31 3.84 24.82
C ARG A 48 17.29 4.89 25.36
N VAL A 49 18.51 4.94 24.85
CA VAL A 49 19.53 5.91 25.29
C VAL A 49 19.23 7.31 24.74
N SER A 50 18.67 7.38 23.53
CA SER A 50 18.32 8.63 22.85
C SER A 50 16.97 9.23 23.26
N ILE A 51 16.19 8.55 24.11
CA ILE A 51 14.82 8.98 24.47
C ILE A 51 14.76 10.36 25.13
N ASN A 52 15.84 10.75 25.82
CA ASN A 52 15.96 12.03 26.50
C ASN A 52 16.64 13.11 25.64
N LEU A 53 17.10 12.75 24.43
CA LEU A 53 17.63 13.72 23.50
C LEU A 53 16.44 14.42 22.83
N ASN A 54 16.36 15.72 22.99
CA ASN A 54 15.34 16.52 22.32
C ASN A 54 15.75 16.70 20.84
N ILE A 55 15.46 15.68 20.03
CA ILE A 55 15.73 15.66 18.60
C ILE A 55 14.50 16.21 17.89
N ASP A 56 14.67 17.33 17.20
CA ASP A 56 13.60 17.92 16.41
C ASP A 56 13.28 17.01 15.22
N ARG A 57 12.01 16.59 15.10
CA ARG A 57 11.51 15.61 14.10
C ARG A 57 12.25 14.27 14.08
N ASP A 58 12.21 13.56 15.21
CA ASP A 58 12.72 12.20 15.28
C ASP A 58 11.91 11.20 14.41
N LEU A 59 12.44 9.99 14.23
CA LEU A 59 11.77 8.94 13.45
C LEU A 59 10.39 8.59 14.02
N THR A 60 10.21 8.68 15.35
CA THR A 60 8.94 8.37 16.01
C THR A 60 7.85 9.37 15.64
N SER A 61 8.18 10.67 15.65
CA SER A 61 7.27 11.75 15.27
C SER A 61 6.83 11.65 13.82
N GLU A 62 7.74 11.34 12.89
CA GLU A 62 7.38 11.10 11.49
C GLU A 62 6.40 9.93 11.33
N ILE A 63 6.59 8.85 12.09
CA ILE A 63 5.69 7.69 12.06
C ILE A 63 4.32 8.03 12.65
N ILE A 64 4.27 8.85 13.69
CA ILE A 64 3.02 9.37 14.26
C ILE A 64 2.27 10.19 13.20
N ASP A 65 2.93 11.09 12.49
CA ASP A 65 2.30 11.89 11.43
C ASP A 65 1.71 11.00 10.32
N ILE A 66 2.45 9.96 9.92
CA ILE A 66 2.00 8.97 8.92
C ILE A 66 0.76 8.20 9.39
N MET A 67 0.63 7.91 10.69
CA MET A 67 -0.54 7.23 11.25
C MET A 67 -1.75 8.16 11.43
N THR A 68 -1.52 9.42 11.81
CA THR A 68 -2.59 10.38 12.16
C THR A 68 -3.40 10.83 10.93
N THR A 69 -2.89 10.59 9.73
CA THR A 69 -3.61 10.82 8.48
C THR A 69 -4.79 9.86 8.26
N GLU A 70 -4.96 8.83 9.10
CA GLU A 70 -6.03 7.83 9.00
C GLU A 70 -6.99 7.94 10.18
N ASP A 71 -8.19 8.48 9.96
CA ASP A 71 -9.28 8.39 10.94
C ASP A 71 -9.98 7.04 10.84
N ASP A 72 -9.38 6.02 11.47
CA ASP A 72 -9.90 4.65 11.47
C ASP A 72 -10.04 4.11 12.90
N SER A 73 -11.24 3.63 13.24
CA SER A 73 -11.57 3.13 14.58
C SER A 73 -10.62 2.02 15.07
N ILE A 74 -10.11 1.18 14.16
CA ILE A 74 -9.20 0.07 14.50
C ILE A 74 -7.83 0.60 14.89
N ILE A 75 -7.38 1.69 14.27
CA ILE A 75 -6.10 2.35 14.58
C ILE A 75 -6.25 3.13 15.89
N ASN A 76 -7.34 3.88 16.03
CA ASN A 76 -7.61 4.72 17.19
C ASN A 76 -7.81 3.92 18.49
N SER A 77 -8.30 2.68 18.40
CA SER A 77 -8.46 1.80 19.56
C SER A 77 -7.15 1.25 20.12
N GLN A 78 -6.03 1.38 19.42
CA GLN A 78 -4.76 0.83 19.88
C GLN A 78 -4.06 1.79 20.85
N LEU A 79 -3.53 1.25 21.95
CA LEU A 79 -2.85 2.04 22.99
C LEU A 79 -1.35 2.24 22.71
N ASN A 80 -0.72 1.26 22.06
CA ASN A 80 0.72 1.24 21.78
C ASN A 80 1.02 1.69 20.35
N ILE A 81 2.06 2.50 20.15
CA ILE A 81 2.56 2.91 18.83
C ILE A 81 2.82 1.69 17.93
N MET A 82 3.43 0.63 18.46
CA MET A 82 3.74 -0.56 17.67
C MET A 82 2.49 -1.25 17.14
N ASP A 83 1.41 -1.28 17.93
CA ASP A 83 0.16 -1.89 17.53
C ASP A 83 -0.66 -0.95 16.64
N LYS A 84 -0.56 0.38 16.84
CA LYS A 84 -1.06 1.38 15.88
C LYS A 84 -0.41 1.22 14.50
N VAL A 85 0.91 1.02 14.43
CA VAL A 85 1.62 0.81 13.16
C VAL A 85 1.13 -0.47 12.46
N LYS A 86 0.98 -1.58 13.20
CA LYS A 86 0.43 -2.84 12.64
C LYS A 86 -1.02 -2.67 12.18
N ALA A 87 -1.85 -1.97 12.95
CA ALA A 87 -3.24 -1.69 12.62
C ALA A 87 -3.33 -0.83 11.35
N THR A 88 -2.49 0.20 11.23
CA THR A 88 -2.41 1.05 10.02
C THR A 88 -2.04 0.22 8.79
N LEU A 89 -1.03 -0.65 8.90
CA LEU A 89 -0.64 -1.56 7.81
C LEU A 89 -1.77 -2.54 7.44
N TYR A 90 -2.52 -3.01 8.43
CA TYR A 90 -3.68 -3.87 8.20
C TYR A 90 -4.79 -3.12 7.43
N VAL A 91 -5.16 -1.92 7.88
CA VAL A 91 -6.19 -1.08 7.24
C VAL A 91 -5.82 -0.79 5.78
N ILE A 92 -4.58 -0.39 5.50
CA ILE A 92 -4.09 -0.16 4.14
C ILE A 92 -4.28 -1.42 3.28
N ARG A 93 -3.85 -2.59 3.77
CA ARG A 93 -3.97 -3.87 3.03
C ARG A 93 -5.42 -4.28 2.80
N VAL A 94 -6.32 -4.06 3.76
CA VAL A 94 -7.74 -4.38 3.61
C VAL A 94 -8.38 -3.47 2.57
N ARG A 95 -8.13 -2.15 2.64
CA ARG A 95 -8.64 -1.20 1.65
C ARG A 95 -8.15 -1.50 0.24
N GLU A 96 -6.89 -1.89 0.06
CA GLU A 96 -6.36 -2.35 -1.23
C GLU A 96 -7.15 -3.56 -1.77
N LYS A 97 -7.44 -4.54 -0.90
CA LYS A 97 -8.23 -5.73 -1.27
C LYS A 97 -9.69 -5.41 -1.55
N ASP A 98 -10.28 -4.47 -0.81
CA ASP A 98 -11.68 -4.10 -1.00
C ASP A 98 -11.89 -3.31 -2.29
N LYS A 99 -10.96 -2.41 -2.66
CA LYS A 99 -10.97 -1.74 -3.97
C LYS A 99 -10.95 -2.74 -5.13
N MET A 100 -10.14 -3.80 -4.99
CA MET A 100 -10.08 -4.90 -5.95
C MET A 100 -11.38 -5.74 -5.99
N LYS A 101 -12.01 -5.97 -4.84
CA LYS A 101 -13.28 -6.70 -4.78
C LYS A 101 -14.44 -5.89 -5.34
N GLN A 102 -14.50 -4.59 -5.10
CA GLN A 102 -15.61 -3.76 -5.56
C GLN A 102 -15.57 -3.47 -7.07
N ASN A 103 -14.43 -3.69 -7.72
CA ASN A 103 -14.26 -3.42 -9.15
C ASN A 103 -14.36 -4.73 -9.98
N GLU A 104 -15.56 -5.02 -10.47
CA GLU A 104 -15.85 -6.21 -11.30
C GLU A 104 -15.04 -6.21 -12.60
N GLU A 105 -14.86 -5.04 -13.23
CA GLU A 105 -14.02 -4.87 -14.43
C GLU A 105 -12.55 -5.21 -14.16
N ALA A 106 -12.02 -4.80 -13.00
CA ALA A 106 -10.65 -5.11 -12.61
C ALA A 106 -10.43 -6.63 -12.46
N ARG A 107 -11.43 -7.38 -11.97
CA ARG A 107 -11.36 -8.84 -11.92
C ARG A 107 -11.32 -9.45 -13.30
N GLN A 108 -12.21 -9.03 -14.20
CA GLN A 108 -12.26 -9.51 -15.57
C GLN A 108 -10.95 -9.23 -16.32
N ILE A 109 -10.38 -8.02 -16.14
CA ILE A 109 -9.07 -7.66 -16.69
C ILE A 109 -7.97 -8.56 -16.11
N LYS A 110 -7.99 -8.83 -14.80
CA LYS A 110 -7.01 -9.69 -14.14
C LYS A 110 -7.01 -11.12 -14.69
N ASP A 111 -8.18 -11.65 -15.06
CA ASP A 111 -8.31 -12.99 -15.66
C ASP A 111 -7.80 -13.08 -17.11
N ILE A 112 -7.66 -11.94 -17.80
CA ILE A 112 -7.13 -11.87 -19.17
C ILE A 112 -5.59 -11.91 -19.19
N LEU A 113 -4.96 -11.29 -18.19
CA LEU A 113 -3.50 -11.12 -18.10
C LEU A 113 -2.66 -12.42 -18.04
N PRO A 114 -3.10 -13.54 -17.44
CA PRO A 114 -2.30 -14.77 -17.38
C PRO A 114 -2.24 -15.57 -18.69
N SER A 115 -2.89 -15.13 -19.79
CA SER A 115 -2.79 -15.82 -21.09
C SER A 115 -1.38 -15.68 -21.70
N ASN A 116 -0.83 -16.76 -22.27
CA ASN A 116 0.48 -16.70 -22.94
C ASN A 116 0.40 -16.11 -24.37
N ASP A 117 -0.79 -15.94 -24.92
CA ASP A 117 -0.99 -15.40 -26.27
C ASP A 117 -1.22 -13.88 -26.23
N ARG A 118 -0.24 -13.14 -26.76
CA ARG A 118 -0.26 -11.67 -26.79
C ARG A 118 -1.37 -11.09 -27.68
N VAL A 119 -1.78 -11.79 -28.74
CA VAL A 119 -2.86 -11.35 -29.62
C VAL A 119 -4.19 -11.50 -28.88
N VAL A 120 -4.35 -12.60 -28.14
CA VAL A 120 -5.52 -12.84 -27.28
C VAL A 120 -5.59 -11.80 -26.16
N ILE A 121 -4.48 -11.52 -25.47
CA ILE A 121 -4.43 -10.48 -24.44
C ILE A 121 -4.83 -9.12 -25.02
N LYS A 122 -4.22 -8.68 -26.13
CA LYS A 122 -4.53 -7.38 -26.74
C LYS A 122 -6.00 -7.27 -27.14
N THR A 123 -6.54 -8.29 -27.79
CA THR A 123 -7.92 -8.30 -28.26
C THR A 123 -8.91 -8.28 -27.10
N ARG A 124 -8.69 -9.12 -26.08
CA ARG A 124 -9.57 -9.20 -24.92
C ARG A 124 -9.49 -7.96 -24.03
N LEU A 125 -8.29 -7.41 -23.80
CA LEU A 125 -8.12 -6.15 -23.07
C LEU A 125 -8.79 -5.00 -23.81
N PHE A 126 -8.57 -4.88 -25.12
CA PHE A 126 -9.19 -3.83 -25.92
C PHE A 126 -10.71 -3.92 -25.86
N ASN A 127 -11.30 -5.11 -25.98
CA ASN A 127 -12.74 -5.30 -25.90
C ASN A 127 -13.31 -5.03 -24.49
N SER A 128 -12.59 -5.43 -23.44
CA SER A 128 -13.02 -5.21 -22.05
C SER A 128 -12.92 -3.75 -21.62
N LEU A 129 -11.99 -3.00 -22.22
CA LEU A 129 -11.79 -1.57 -21.97
C LEU A 129 -12.58 -0.68 -22.94
N LYS A 130 -13.20 -1.23 -24.00
CA LYS A 130 -13.77 -0.43 -25.10
C LYS A 130 -15.11 0.22 -24.82
N PHE A 131 -15.79 -0.08 -23.72
CA PHE A 131 -17.12 0.44 -23.46
C PHE A 131 -17.33 0.75 -21.99
N GLY A 132 -16.95 1.97 -21.61
CA GLY A 132 -17.43 2.66 -20.42
C GLY A 132 -17.79 4.08 -20.81
N VAL A 133 -19.06 4.29 -21.20
CA VAL A 133 -19.76 5.57 -21.06
C VAL A 133 -20.38 5.56 -19.66
#